data_AF-A0A8T2N1P6-F1
#
_entry.id   AF-A0A8T2N1P6-F1
#
_cell.length_a   1.000
_cell.length_b   1.000
_cell.length_c   1.000
_cell.angle_alpha   90.00
_cell.angle_beta   90.00
_cell.angle_gamma   90.00
#
_symmetry.space_group_name_H-M   'P 1'
#
loop_
_entity.id
_entity.type
_entity.pdbx_description
1 polymer ?
#
loop_
_entity_poly.entity_id
_entity_poly.type
_entity_poly.pdbx_seq_one_letter_code
_entity_poly.pdbx_strand_id
1 'polypeptide(L)'
;MMRRPVSAVGYRRPLSQHARTAMMLRPDPRYRADNILQLQQDLPSRSTREYQGPAMAANMAAVLEGALRDEDDIEVDASGLHTAGPAPSPTPTPSVPAPSVSSSRIPKPSRPRTGKMSGGPTASQSPSGSAAPLYPQCRGLVPK
;
A
#
# COMPACT_ATOMS: atom_id res chain seq x y z
N MET A 1 3.63 49.40 12.44
CA MET A 1 2.59 48.38 12.67
C MET A 1 1.96 48.60 14.04
N MET A 2 0.64 48.68 14.15
CA MET A 2 -0.04 48.91 15.44
C MET A 2 0.11 47.69 16.35
N ARG A 3 0.59 47.87 17.59
CA ARG A 3 0.68 46.78 18.57
C ARG A 3 -0.70 46.49 19.15
N ARG A 4 -1.01 45.19 19.33
CA ARG A 4 -2.24 44.77 20.02
C ARG A 4 -2.15 45.13 21.51
N PRO A 5 -3.25 45.56 22.14
CA PRO A 5 -3.26 45.84 23.57
C PRO A 5 -3.00 44.56 24.36
N VAL A 6 -2.14 44.67 25.37
CA VAL A 6 -1.73 43.58 26.26
C VAL A 6 -2.35 43.85 27.63
N SER A 7 -2.66 42.80 28.40
CA SER A 7 -3.20 43.00 29.75
C SER A 7 -2.11 43.50 30.69
N ALA A 8 -2.50 44.32 31.67
CA ALA A 8 -1.60 44.76 32.76
C ALA A 8 -1.07 43.59 33.61
N VAL A 9 -1.71 42.43 33.51
CA VAL A 9 -1.37 41.20 34.26
C VAL A 9 -0.56 40.23 33.39
N GLY A 10 -0.06 40.68 32.23
CA GLY A 10 0.83 39.89 31.35
C GLY A 10 0.13 38.93 30.40
N TYR A 11 -1.21 38.99 30.27
CA TYR A 11 -1.96 38.18 29.32
C TYR A 11 -2.00 38.79 27.91
N ARG A 12 -2.09 37.95 26.87
CA ARG A 12 -2.13 38.37 25.46
C ARG A 12 -3.36 39.20 25.08
N ARG A 13 -4.41 39.19 25.90
CA ARG A 13 -5.64 39.95 25.72
C ARG A 13 -6.04 40.62 27.04
N PRO A 14 -6.61 41.84 27.02
CA PRO A 14 -7.16 42.45 28.22
C PRO A 14 -8.32 41.59 28.77
N LEU A 15 -8.33 41.38 30.08
CA LEU A 15 -9.34 40.59 30.78
C LEU A 15 -10.03 41.43 31.86
N SER A 16 -11.32 41.18 32.08
CA SER A 16 -12.06 41.77 33.19
C SER A 16 -11.71 41.11 34.53
N GLN A 17 -12.00 41.79 35.64
CA GLN A 17 -11.83 41.20 36.97
C GLN A 17 -12.67 39.93 37.14
N HIS A 18 -13.91 39.92 36.65
CA HIS A 18 -14.77 38.75 36.65
C HIS A 18 -14.13 37.55 35.94
N ALA A 19 -13.57 37.77 34.74
CA ALA A 19 -12.91 36.70 33.98
C ALA A 19 -11.74 36.09 34.77
N ARG A 20 -10.94 36.92 35.46
CA ARG A 20 -9.84 36.44 36.31
C ARG A 20 -10.34 35.54 37.45
N THR A 21 -11.38 35.96 38.17
CA THR A 21 -11.94 35.15 39.26
C THR A 21 -12.55 33.85 38.73
N ALA A 22 -13.27 33.91 37.61
CA ALA A 22 -13.89 32.75 37.00
C ALA A 22 -12.86 31.70 36.52
N MET A 23 -11.73 32.14 35.96
CA MET A 23 -10.62 31.26 35.56
C MET A 23 -10.05 30.43 36.73
N MET A 24 -10.02 31.00 37.95
CA MET A 24 -9.51 30.32 39.15
C MET A 24 -10.51 29.31 39.71
N LEU A 25 -11.81 29.54 39.47
CA LEU A 25 -12.88 28.69 39.98
C LEU A 25 -13.17 27.50 39.06
N ARG A 26 -13.18 27.74 37.75
CA ARG A 26 -13.48 26.71 36.74
C ARG A 26 -12.70 26.97 35.45
N PRO A 27 -12.14 25.92 34.83
CA PRO A 27 -11.52 26.03 33.52
C PRO A 27 -12.57 26.12 32.39
N ASP A 28 -13.37 27.19 32.37
CA ASP A 28 -14.29 27.49 31.26
C ASP A 28 -13.53 28.18 30.12
N PRO A 29 -13.59 27.67 28.87
CA PRO A 29 -12.91 28.28 27.73
C PRO A 29 -13.33 29.73 27.47
N ARG A 30 -14.54 30.15 27.91
CA ARG A 30 -15.03 31.52 27.72
C ARG A 30 -14.20 32.58 28.44
N TYR A 31 -13.56 32.24 29.55
CA TYR A 31 -12.79 33.18 30.36
C TYR A 31 -11.28 33.06 30.15
N ARG A 32 -10.81 32.18 29.25
CA ARG A 32 -9.38 31.99 29.00
C ARG A 32 -8.75 33.23 28.35
N ALA A 33 -7.55 33.57 28.81
CA ALA A 33 -6.71 34.62 28.22
C ALA A 33 -6.27 34.31 26.79
N ASP A 34 -6.09 33.03 26.49
CA ASP A 34 -5.56 32.51 25.24
C ASP A 34 -6.60 31.64 24.53
N ASN A 35 -6.52 31.60 23.20
CA ASN A 35 -7.37 30.76 22.37
C ASN A 35 -6.77 29.35 22.24
N ILE A 36 -6.66 28.66 23.37
CA ILE A 36 -6.14 27.29 23.45
C ILE A 36 -7.22 26.43 24.10
N LEU A 37 -7.67 25.41 23.38
CA LEU A 37 -8.57 24.39 23.91
C LEU A 37 -7.74 23.32 24.59
N GLN A 38 -8.00 23.06 25.86
CA GLN A 38 -7.38 21.98 26.61
C GLN A 38 -8.30 20.77 26.53
N LEU A 39 -7.94 19.80 25.68
CA LEU A 39 -8.69 18.56 25.49
C LEU A 39 -8.03 17.46 26.31
N GLN A 40 -8.82 16.77 27.14
CA GLN A 40 -8.42 15.49 27.70
C GLN A 40 -8.78 14.42 26.67
N GLN A 41 -7.76 13.79 26.10
CA GLN A 41 -7.95 12.68 25.16
C GLN A 41 -7.66 11.38 25.90
N ASP A 42 -8.62 10.47 25.89
CA ASP A 42 -8.39 9.11 26.37
C ASP A 42 -7.52 8.38 25.34
N LEU A 43 -6.36 7.89 25.78
CA LEU A 43 -5.54 7.07 24.92
C LEU A 43 -6.18 5.69 24.76
N PRO A 44 -6.19 5.13 23.54
CA PRO A 44 -6.61 3.75 23.34
C PRO A 44 -5.68 2.81 24.09
N SER A 45 -6.21 1.68 24.55
CA SER A 45 -5.45 0.65 25.27
C SER A 45 -4.30 0.05 24.45
N ARG A 46 -4.35 0.17 23.13
CA ARG A 46 -3.29 -0.23 22.21
C ARG A 46 -2.91 0.92 21.31
N SER A 47 -1.63 1.25 21.26
CA SER A 47 -1.07 2.22 20.33
C SER A 47 -0.43 1.52 19.13
N THR A 48 -0.30 2.22 18.01
CA THR A 48 0.41 1.71 16.83
C THR A 48 1.88 1.40 17.11
N ARG A 49 2.46 1.86 18.23
CA ARG A 49 3.81 1.47 18.66
C ARG A 49 3.90 0.00 19.07
N GLU A 50 2.82 -0.59 19.58
CA GLU A 50 2.80 -2.02 19.96
C GLU A 50 2.34 -2.93 18.80
N TYR A 51 2.36 -2.42 17.56
CA TYR A 51 2.06 -3.24 16.40
C TYR A 51 3.27 -4.12 16.06
N GLN A 52 3.21 -5.39 16.46
CA GLN A 52 4.01 -6.44 15.85
C GLN A 52 3.32 -6.85 14.54
N GLY A 53 4.03 -6.77 13.42
CA GLY A 53 3.53 -7.27 12.14
C GLY A 53 3.26 -8.79 12.19
N PRO A 54 2.52 -9.33 11.21
CA PRO A 54 2.27 -10.77 11.13
C PRO A 54 3.59 -11.55 11.18
N ALA A 55 3.68 -12.54 12.07
CA ALA A 55 4.81 -13.45 12.08
C ALA A 55 4.83 -14.23 10.76
N MET A 56 5.83 -14.02 9.93
CA MET A 56 5.99 -14.76 8.68
C MET A 56 6.59 -16.13 8.96
N ALA A 57 6.02 -17.18 8.36
CA ALA A 57 6.63 -18.51 8.41
C ALA A 57 7.98 -18.47 7.66
N ALA A 58 8.98 -19.21 8.17
CA ALA A 58 10.33 -19.25 7.59
C ALA A 58 10.32 -19.57 6.08
N ASN A 59 9.43 -20.48 5.67
CA ASN A 59 9.27 -20.86 4.27
C ASN A 59 8.77 -19.68 3.40
N MET A 60 7.83 -18.87 3.90
CA MET A 60 7.31 -17.72 3.17
C MET A 60 8.35 -16.60 3.08
N ALA A 61 9.16 -16.39 4.13
CA ALA A 61 10.25 -15.43 4.10
C ALA A 61 11.30 -15.81 3.04
N ALA A 62 11.70 -17.09 2.98
CA ALA A 62 12.65 -17.58 1.98
C ALA A 62 12.13 -17.45 0.55
N VAL A 63 10.83 -17.72 0.32
CA VAL A 63 10.21 -17.56 -1.01
C VAL A 63 10.17 -16.10 -1.43
N LEU A 64 9.79 -15.19 -0.51
CA LEU A 64 9.81 -13.76 -0.81
C LEU A 64 11.22 -13.22 -1.06
N GLU A 65 12.21 -13.67 -0.28
CA GLU A 65 13.61 -13.29 -0.49
C GLU A 65 14.13 -13.80 -1.84
N GLY A 66 13.80 -15.05 -2.21
CA GLY A 66 14.13 -15.60 -3.52
C GLY A 66 13.50 -14.82 -4.66
N ALA A 67 12.22 -14.47 -4.54
CA ALA A 67 11.51 -13.69 -5.55
C ALA A 67 12.02 -12.24 -5.68
N LEU A 68 12.70 -11.71 -4.67
CA LEU A 68 13.26 -10.36 -4.67
C LEU A 68 14.73 -10.33 -5.11
N ARG A 69 15.40 -11.49 -5.19
CA ARG A 69 16.73 -11.55 -5.79
C ARG A 69 16.59 -11.41 -7.30
N ASP A 70 17.31 -10.46 -7.86
CA ASP A 70 17.51 -10.37 -9.29
C ASP A 70 18.31 -11.62 -9.71
N GLU A 71 17.67 -12.57 -10.39
CA GLU A 71 18.33 -13.77 -10.89
C GLU A 71 19.19 -13.44 -12.12
N ASP A 72 20.35 -14.10 -12.25
CA ASP A 72 21.20 -14.00 -13.43
C ASP A 72 20.53 -14.66 -14.65
N ASP A 73 20.81 -14.15 -15.85
CA ASP A 73 20.30 -14.71 -17.11
C ASP A 73 20.73 -16.18 -17.26
N ILE A 74 19.77 -17.11 -17.33
CA ILE A 74 20.03 -18.54 -17.50
C ILE A 74 20.31 -18.84 -18.98
N GLU A 75 21.57 -19.07 -19.33
CA GLU A 75 21.95 -19.56 -20.66
C GLU A 75 21.58 -21.05 -20.79
N VAL A 76 20.50 -21.35 -21.53
CA VAL A 76 20.09 -22.73 -21.84
C VAL A 76 20.79 -23.21 -23.10
N ASP A 77 21.72 -24.15 -22.97
CA ASP A 77 22.37 -24.80 -24.13
C ASP A 77 21.38 -25.74 -24.83
N ALA A 78 20.74 -25.24 -25.88
CA ALA A 78 19.83 -25.99 -26.74
C ALA A 78 20.57 -26.90 -27.74
N SER A 79 21.90 -27.04 -27.65
CA SER A 79 22.69 -27.81 -28.60
C SER A 79 22.24 -29.27 -28.68
N GLY A 80 21.76 -29.91 -27.61
CA GLY A 80 21.36 -31.33 -27.61
C GLY A 80 20.10 -31.71 -28.42
N LEU A 81 19.36 -30.74 -28.97
CA LEU A 81 18.15 -31.01 -29.78
C LEU A 81 18.44 -30.99 -31.30
N HIS A 82 19.53 -31.62 -31.73
CA HIS A 82 19.62 -32.07 -33.12
C HIS A 82 18.95 -33.44 -33.22
N THR A 83 17.72 -33.45 -33.73
CA THR A 83 17.04 -34.64 -34.27
C THR A 83 18.04 -35.49 -35.03
N ALA A 84 18.20 -36.74 -34.61
CA ALA A 84 18.88 -37.78 -35.36
C ALA A 84 18.17 -37.99 -36.71
N GLY A 85 18.59 -37.24 -37.72
CA GLY A 85 18.33 -37.55 -39.13
C GLY A 85 19.56 -38.28 -39.70
N PRO A 86 19.39 -39.36 -40.49
CA PRO A 86 20.52 -40.14 -40.97
C PRO A 86 21.31 -39.35 -42.03
N ALA A 87 22.63 -39.33 -41.88
CA ALA A 87 23.58 -38.76 -42.83
C ALA A 87 23.43 -39.37 -44.24
N PRO A 88 23.84 -38.64 -45.29
CA PRO A 88 25.04 -39.12 -45.99
C PRO A 88 25.98 -38.04 -46.57
N SER A 89 27.28 -38.35 -46.45
CA SER A 89 28.43 -38.20 -47.38
C SER A 89 28.92 -36.81 -47.88
N PRO A 90 30.22 -36.71 -48.29
CA PRO A 90 31.00 -35.47 -48.31
C PRO A 90 31.31 -34.95 -49.74
N THR A 91 31.50 -33.63 -49.94
CA THR A 91 32.42 -32.96 -50.92
C THR A 91 32.18 -31.43 -50.99
N PRO A 92 33.11 -30.61 -51.54
CA PRO A 92 33.41 -29.25 -51.06
C PRO A 92 32.68 -28.10 -51.79
N THR A 93 32.66 -26.92 -51.13
CA THR A 93 32.26 -25.56 -51.58
C THR A 93 32.57 -25.23 -53.05
N PRO A 94 31.84 -24.35 -53.78
CA PRO A 94 31.38 -23.01 -53.31
C PRO A 94 30.04 -22.49 -53.92
N SER A 95 29.64 -21.26 -53.57
CA SER A 95 28.79 -20.30 -54.32
C SER A 95 27.46 -19.86 -53.64
N VAL A 96 27.35 -18.54 -53.46
CA VAL A 96 26.18 -17.64 -53.28
C VAL A 96 24.95 -18.04 -54.16
N PRO A 97 23.69 -17.58 -53.95
CA PRO A 97 23.17 -16.50 -53.08
C PRO A 97 21.82 -16.79 -52.33
N ALA A 98 21.33 -15.76 -51.63
CA ALA A 98 20.04 -15.62 -50.89
C ALA A 98 18.78 -15.95 -51.74
N PRO A 99 17.52 -15.70 -51.31
CA PRO A 99 16.90 -15.42 -49.99
C PRO A 99 15.65 -16.33 -49.74
N SER A 100 14.95 -16.22 -48.62
CA SER A 100 13.47 -16.09 -48.68
C SER A 100 12.88 -15.72 -47.33
N VAL A 101 12.26 -14.54 -47.33
CA VAL A 101 11.31 -14.09 -46.33
C VAL A 101 10.09 -15.01 -46.39
N SER A 102 9.76 -15.68 -45.27
CA SER A 102 8.42 -16.20 -45.05
C SER A 102 7.83 -15.54 -43.80
N SER A 103 6.99 -14.56 -44.11
CA SER A 103 6.07 -13.82 -43.26
C SER A 103 5.21 -14.73 -42.39
N SER A 104 5.18 -14.46 -41.07
CA SER A 104 4.16 -14.97 -40.15
C SER A 104 3.71 -13.85 -39.23
N ARG A 105 2.43 -13.48 -39.40
CA ARG A 105 1.72 -12.34 -38.83
C ARG A 105 1.66 -12.38 -37.31
N ILE A 106 1.97 -11.24 -36.68
CA ILE A 106 1.71 -10.96 -35.26
C ILE A 106 0.24 -10.56 -35.10
N PRO A 107 -0.58 -11.23 -34.28
CA PRO A 107 -1.87 -10.68 -33.88
C PRO A 107 -1.68 -9.70 -32.71
N LYS A 108 -2.23 -8.50 -32.87
CA LYS A 108 -2.25 -7.45 -31.83
C LYS A 108 -3.16 -7.86 -30.66
N PRO A 109 -2.80 -7.57 -29.39
CA PRO A 109 -3.69 -7.81 -28.27
C PRO A 109 -4.82 -6.78 -28.24
N SER A 110 -6.06 -7.24 -28.34
CA SER A 110 -7.27 -6.45 -28.11
C SER A 110 -7.41 -6.13 -26.62
N ARG A 111 -7.33 -4.85 -26.27
CA ARG A 111 -7.56 -4.32 -24.92
C ARG A 111 -9.01 -4.59 -24.46
N PRO A 112 -9.25 -5.28 -23.34
CA PRO A 112 -10.61 -5.47 -22.84
C PRO A 112 -11.16 -4.13 -22.32
N ARG A 113 -12.37 -3.81 -22.78
CA ARG A 113 -13.13 -2.58 -22.51
C ARG A 113 -13.90 -2.77 -21.21
N THR A 114 -13.52 -2.08 -20.13
CA THR A 114 -14.25 -2.10 -18.85
C THR A 114 -15.52 -1.26 -18.97
N GLY A 115 -16.66 -1.90 -19.24
CA GLY A 115 -18.00 -1.35 -19.08
C GLY A 115 -18.56 -1.66 -17.69
N LYS A 116 -19.27 -0.69 -17.11
CA LYS A 116 -19.99 -0.77 -15.82
C LYS A 116 -20.89 -2.01 -15.75
N MET A 117 -20.73 -2.83 -14.71
CA MET A 117 -21.75 -3.75 -14.22
C MET A 117 -22.04 -3.40 -12.77
N SER A 118 -23.22 -2.82 -12.56
CA SER A 118 -23.95 -2.78 -11.30
C SER A 118 -24.37 -4.21 -10.93
N GLY A 119 -23.99 -4.68 -9.75
CA GLY A 119 -24.40 -5.99 -9.23
C GLY A 119 -23.38 -6.48 -8.22
N GLY A 120 -23.67 -6.29 -6.92
CA GLY A 120 -22.81 -6.78 -5.85
C GLY A 120 -22.77 -8.31 -5.84
N PRO A 121 -21.62 -8.93 -5.54
CA PRO A 121 -21.58 -10.36 -5.34
C PRO A 121 -21.99 -10.69 -3.90
N THR A 122 -23.05 -11.47 -3.81
CA THR A 122 -23.36 -12.38 -2.71
C THR A 122 -22.11 -13.18 -2.36
N ALA A 123 -21.65 -13.06 -1.11
CA ALA A 123 -20.54 -13.84 -0.58
C ALA A 123 -20.94 -15.32 -0.50
N SER A 124 -20.33 -16.14 -1.36
CA SER A 124 -20.31 -17.59 -1.21
C SER A 124 -19.55 -17.92 0.07
N GLN A 125 -20.30 -18.32 1.09
CA GLN A 125 -19.72 -18.93 2.28
C GLN A 125 -19.06 -20.25 1.88
N SER A 126 -17.84 -20.46 2.34
CA SER A 126 -17.26 -21.78 2.52
C SER A 126 -16.55 -21.83 3.88
N PRO A 127 -16.55 -23.00 4.53
CA PRO A 127 -16.63 -23.08 5.99
C PRO A 127 -15.26 -23.28 6.63
N SER A 128 -15.24 -23.06 7.96
CA SER A 128 -14.29 -23.69 8.89
C SER A 128 -12.84 -23.21 8.83
N GLY A 129 -12.52 -22.27 9.73
CA GLY A 129 -11.17 -21.99 10.21
C GLY A 129 -11.14 -20.65 10.93
N SER A 130 -11.02 -20.66 12.26
CA SER A 130 -11.03 -19.45 13.09
C SER A 130 -9.78 -18.59 12.82
N ALA A 131 -9.82 -17.79 11.75
CA ALA A 131 -8.83 -16.75 11.50
C ALA A 131 -9.44 -15.41 11.91
N ALA A 132 -9.02 -14.89 13.05
CA ALA A 132 -9.23 -13.49 13.36
C ALA A 132 -8.66 -12.65 12.20
N PRO A 133 -9.32 -11.55 11.81
CA PRO A 133 -8.85 -10.74 10.69
C PRO A 133 -7.44 -10.23 10.98
N LEU A 134 -6.52 -10.50 10.04
CA LEU A 134 -5.09 -10.18 10.09
C LEU A 134 -4.80 -8.68 10.32
N TYR A 135 -5.79 -7.83 10.05
CA TYR A 135 -5.74 -6.38 10.22
C TYR A 135 -7.00 -5.87 10.92
N PRO A 136 -6.91 -4.75 11.66
CA PRO A 136 -8.07 -4.12 12.27
C PRO A 136 -9.11 -3.81 11.19
N GLN A 137 -10.30 -4.39 11.33
CA GLN A 137 -11.41 -4.12 10.43
C GLN A 137 -11.95 -2.72 10.68
N CYS A 138 -12.12 -1.94 9.62
CA CYS A 138 -12.84 -0.68 9.69
C CYS A 138 -14.26 -0.97 10.19
N ARG A 139 -14.60 -0.52 11.40
CA ARG A 139 -16.00 -0.47 11.83
C ARG A 139 -16.70 0.49 10.87
N GLY A 140 -17.52 -0.04 9.98
CA GLY A 140 -18.31 0.75 9.04
C GLY A 140 -19.21 1.77 9.75
N LEU A 141 -19.89 2.63 8.98
CA LEU A 141 -20.84 3.57 9.55
C LEU A 141 -21.85 2.83 10.45
N VAL A 142 -21.89 3.19 11.73
CA VAL A 142 -22.91 2.72 12.66
C VAL A 142 -24.26 3.27 12.16
N PRO A 143 -25.25 2.41 11.83
CA PRO A 143 -26.58 2.88 11.46
C PRO A 143 -27.18 3.70 12.59
N LYS A 144 -27.81 4.83 12.24
CA LYS A 144 -28.55 5.67 13.18
C LYS A 144 -29.88 5.04 13.55
#